data_AF-A0A6I0FIB9-F1
#
_entry.id   AF-A0A6I0FIB9-F1
#
_cell.length_a   1.000
_cell.length_b   1.000
_cell.length_c   1.000
_cell.angle_alpha   90.00
_cell.angle_beta   90.00
_cell.angle_gamma   90.00
#
_symmetry.space_group_name_H-M   'P 1'
#
loop_
_entity.id
_entity.type
_entity.pdbx_description
1 polymer ?
#
loop_
_entity_poly.entity_id
_entity_poly.type
_entity_poly.pdbx_seq_one_letter_code
_entity_poly.pdbx_strand_id
1 'polypeptide(L)'
;MNALKNWTAFRWWLGPVIMVVAAVLGYYIVHANFPEISNGYDGISRGLGYFFSLGPALAGFAAWDISRFRELLALRGRTSELWRIILRRLSVSAGVALFSVVLVMAYYGGFSVSQGWAGSALAVLLASLWVLFGAALGVYVSPVLSLPIAVFIPWVLSTYPQAIPDPAWRQMFGQPLGGCCGVESMIDAVTLRSSAVTLTSLVVVCVLLIHVRLAPRPLRIGGIGVAAILTAGGLTLGYALGGPGNFHNSQPRPVSERICDDRLCMWPETDRSIAELNRQAADQLGVPHNIPIIDAEPLSPNELRMSQASDVTGVEQQLIIQLLQRAQELQAAESCWTDDSGRRLSMAEEADVLVDTPDLIRLATGPDGRFLSYSDSANPQAWEGLKELISGKLGCSA
;
A
#
# COMPACT_ATOMS: atom_id res chain seq x y z
N MET A 1 30.63 23.72 -36.27
CA MET A 1 30.95 23.44 -34.84
C MET A 1 29.79 23.72 -33.88
N ASN A 2 29.00 24.78 -34.04
CA ASN A 2 27.90 25.10 -33.11
C ASN A 2 26.77 24.04 -33.05
N ALA A 3 26.41 23.41 -34.18
CA ALA A 3 25.37 22.37 -34.20
C ALA A 3 25.73 21.11 -33.38
N LEU A 4 26.99 20.67 -33.43
CA LEU A 4 27.48 19.52 -32.65
C LEU A 4 27.51 19.81 -31.14
N LYS A 5 27.84 21.05 -30.75
CA LYS A 5 27.84 21.49 -29.34
C LYS A 5 26.41 21.56 -28.78
N ASN A 6 25.44 22.00 -29.58
CA ASN A 6 24.04 22.01 -29.18
C ASN A 6 23.48 20.58 -29.04
N TRP A 7 23.91 19.65 -29.88
CA TRP A 7 23.45 18.27 -29.83
C TRP A 7 23.98 17.49 -28.62
N THR A 8 25.22 17.74 -28.19
CA THR A 8 25.74 17.15 -26.95
C THR A 8 25.04 17.73 -25.73
N ALA A 9 24.80 19.04 -25.68
CA ALA A 9 24.05 19.67 -24.60
C ALA A 9 22.62 19.11 -24.49
N PHE A 10 21.89 19.00 -25.60
CA PHE A 10 20.54 18.44 -25.61
C PHE A 10 20.49 17.00 -25.07
N ARG A 11 21.49 16.18 -25.40
CA ARG A 11 21.58 14.78 -24.90
C ARG A 11 21.73 14.67 -23.39
N TRP A 12 22.37 15.63 -22.74
CA TRP A 12 22.49 15.64 -21.28
C TRP A 12 21.15 15.93 -20.59
N TRP A 13 20.24 16.64 -21.25
CA TRP A 13 18.92 16.98 -20.72
C TRP A 13 17.85 15.93 -20.97
N LEU A 14 18.04 15.05 -21.97
CA LEU A 14 17.03 14.06 -22.34
C LEU A 14 16.62 13.14 -21.18
N GLY A 15 17.58 12.61 -20.43
CA GLY A 15 17.31 11.74 -19.28
C GLY A 15 16.47 12.42 -18.20
N PRO A 16 16.91 13.57 -17.66
CA PRO A 16 16.13 14.36 -16.70
C PRO A 16 14.73 14.72 -17.19
N VAL A 17 14.58 15.11 -18.46
CA VAL A 17 13.25 15.43 -19.04
C VAL A 17 12.33 14.20 -19.05
N ILE A 18 12.84 13.03 -19.45
CA ILE A 18 12.06 11.78 -19.39
C ILE A 18 11.64 11.47 -17.94
N MET A 19 12.54 11.68 -16.97
CA MET A 19 12.22 11.45 -15.55
C MET A 19 11.16 12.42 -15.02
N VAL A 20 11.20 13.69 -15.42
CA VAL A 20 10.17 14.68 -15.05
C VAL A 20 8.82 14.27 -15.64
N VAL A 21 8.77 13.89 -16.92
CA VAL A 21 7.52 13.41 -17.56
C VAL A 21 6.99 12.17 -16.85
N ALA A 22 7.85 11.20 -16.54
CA ALA A 22 7.47 10.01 -15.80
C ALA A 22 6.99 10.33 -14.38
N ALA A 23 7.64 11.25 -13.67
CA ALA A 23 7.22 11.70 -12.34
C ALA A 23 5.85 12.40 -12.36
N VAL A 24 5.59 13.26 -13.36
CA VAL A 24 4.28 13.91 -13.55
C VAL A 24 3.20 12.87 -13.84
N LEU A 25 3.48 11.89 -14.69
CA LEU A 25 2.55 10.79 -14.97
C LEU A 25 2.29 9.94 -13.72
N GLY A 26 3.34 9.61 -12.95
CA GLY A 26 3.22 8.92 -11.68
C GLY A 26 2.38 9.68 -10.67
N TYR A 27 2.58 11.01 -10.55
CA TYR A 27 1.76 11.88 -9.72
C TYR A 27 0.30 11.86 -10.14
N TYR A 28 0.02 12.02 -11.43
CA TYR A 28 -1.34 11.98 -11.95
C TYR A 28 -2.03 10.65 -11.65
N ILE A 29 -1.36 9.52 -11.87
CA ILE A 29 -1.90 8.19 -11.61
C ILE A 29 -2.18 7.98 -10.12
N VAL A 30 -1.24 8.30 -9.25
CA VAL A 30 -1.42 8.13 -7.80
C VAL A 30 -2.51 9.06 -7.27
N HIS A 31 -2.55 10.31 -7.72
CA HIS A 31 -3.56 11.27 -7.29
C HIS A 31 -4.97 10.90 -7.78
N ALA A 32 -5.11 10.44 -9.03
CA ALA A 32 -6.40 10.08 -9.60
C ALA A 32 -7.01 8.80 -8.98
N ASN A 33 -6.19 7.88 -8.47
CA ASN A 33 -6.67 6.59 -7.96
C ASN A 33 -6.79 6.53 -6.43
N PHE A 34 -6.16 7.45 -5.70
CA PHE A 34 -6.15 7.44 -4.23
C PHE A 34 -6.46 8.82 -3.66
N PRO A 35 -7.66 9.37 -3.89
CA PRO A 35 -8.09 10.56 -3.17
C PRO A 35 -8.35 10.22 -1.69
N GLU A 36 -8.24 11.23 -0.83
CA GLU A 36 -9.00 11.37 0.44
C GLU A 36 -8.39 11.10 1.82
N ILE A 37 -7.33 10.32 2.08
CA ILE A 37 -6.74 10.36 3.44
C ILE A 37 -5.22 10.24 3.44
N SER A 38 -4.54 11.26 3.96
CA SER A 38 -3.08 11.38 4.01
C SER A 38 -2.58 11.14 5.43
N ASN A 39 -2.09 9.94 5.71
CA ASN A 39 -1.22 9.69 6.86
C ASN A 39 0.23 9.48 6.37
N GLY A 40 1.21 9.55 7.29
CA GLY A 40 2.62 9.39 6.90
C GLY A 40 2.94 8.02 6.28
N TYR A 41 2.30 6.94 6.71
CA TYR A 41 2.51 5.61 6.11
C TYR A 41 2.01 5.55 4.66
N ASP A 42 0.86 6.16 4.38
CA ASP A 42 0.35 6.36 3.02
C ASP A 42 1.32 7.21 2.19
N GLY A 43 1.90 8.26 2.77
CA GLY A 43 2.93 9.05 2.11
C GLY A 43 4.15 8.24 1.66
N ILE A 44 4.60 7.29 2.48
CA ILE A 44 5.66 6.33 2.08
C ILE A 44 5.17 5.44 0.93
N SER A 45 3.98 4.86 1.07
CA SER A 45 3.39 3.97 0.07
C SER A 45 3.25 4.64 -1.30
N ARG A 46 2.67 5.84 -1.34
CA ARG A 46 2.54 6.67 -2.55
C ARG A 46 3.89 6.99 -3.16
N GLY A 47 4.87 7.38 -2.35
CA GLY A 47 6.23 7.66 -2.82
C GLY A 47 6.84 6.45 -3.52
N LEU A 48 6.76 5.27 -2.90
CA LEU A 48 7.25 4.03 -3.51
C LEU A 48 6.44 3.63 -4.77
N GLY A 49 5.13 3.86 -4.76
CA GLY A 49 4.24 3.58 -5.90
C GLY A 49 4.60 4.34 -7.17
N TYR A 50 5.33 5.47 -7.10
CA TYR A 50 5.79 6.20 -8.29
C TYR A 50 6.74 5.39 -9.16
N PHE A 51 7.43 4.39 -8.59
CA PHE A 51 8.30 3.50 -9.36
C PHE A 51 7.55 2.63 -10.37
N PHE A 52 6.23 2.59 -10.31
CA PHE A 52 5.41 2.09 -11.42
C PHE A 52 5.71 2.80 -12.75
N SER A 53 5.86 4.12 -12.72
CA SER A 53 6.18 4.94 -13.90
C SER A 53 7.68 5.21 -14.03
N LEU A 54 8.36 5.48 -12.90
CA LEU A 54 9.78 5.81 -12.88
C LEU A 54 10.66 4.59 -13.16
N GLY A 55 10.28 3.38 -12.72
CA GLY A 55 11.06 2.16 -12.92
C GLY A 55 11.29 1.85 -14.40
N PRO A 56 10.22 1.69 -15.21
CA PRO A 56 10.34 1.49 -16.66
C PRO A 56 11.11 2.61 -17.35
N ALA A 57 10.88 3.88 -16.96
CA ALA A 57 11.56 5.03 -17.54
C ALA A 57 13.06 5.03 -17.24
N LEU A 58 13.46 4.80 -15.97
CA LEU A 58 14.86 4.72 -15.54
C LEU A 58 15.60 3.58 -16.24
N ALA A 59 15.01 2.38 -16.22
CA ALA A 59 15.61 1.20 -16.81
C ALA A 59 15.71 1.33 -18.34
N GLY A 60 14.66 1.81 -19.01
CA GLY A 60 14.66 2.05 -20.44
C GLY A 60 15.70 3.10 -20.86
N PHE A 61 15.77 4.23 -20.15
CA PHE A 61 16.77 5.27 -20.42
C PHE A 61 18.19 4.76 -20.20
N ALA A 62 18.44 4.06 -19.09
CA ALA A 62 19.75 3.49 -18.78
C ALA A 62 20.18 2.44 -19.82
N ALA A 63 19.28 1.55 -20.24
CA ALA A 63 19.55 0.57 -21.29
C ALA A 63 19.89 1.24 -22.63
N TRP A 64 19.12 2.26 -23.01
CA TRP A 64 19.35 3.03 -24.21
C TRP A 64 20.70 3.75 -24.20
N ASP A 65 21.00 4.52 -23.16
CA ASP A 65 22.21 5.34 -23.14
C ASP A 65 23.47 4.48 -23.05
N ILE A 66 23.47 3.45 -22.20
CA ILE A 66 24.62 2.57 -22.00
C ILE A 66 24.89 1.68 -23.23
N SER A 67 23.86 1.25 -23.95
CA SER A 67 24.03 0.41 -25.14
C SER A 67 24.87 1.05 -26.24
N ARG A 68 24.91 2.38 -26.31
CA ARG A 68 25.72 3.15 -27.26
C ARG A 68 27.22 3.06 -27.01
N PHE A 69 27.61 2.81 -25.76
CA PHE A 69 29.01 2.70 -25.37
C PHE A 69 29.53 1.27 -25.46
N ARG A 70 28.67 0.29 -25.78
CA ARG A 70 28.99 -1.13 -25.77
C ARG A 70 30.22 -1.49 -26.62
N GLU A 71 30.32 -0.93 -27.82
CA GLU A 71 31.45 -1.18 -28.74
C GLU A 71 32.73 -0.49 -28.27
N LEU A 72 32.62 0.76 -27.79
CA LEU A 72 33.75 1.51 -27.25
C LEU A 72 34.34 0.85 -26.00
N LEU A 73 33.48 0.28 -25.15
CA LEU A 73 33.85 -0.45 -23.95
C LEU A 73 34.57 -1.76 -24.29
N ALA A 74 34.18 -2.43 -25.37
CA ALA A 74 34.85 -3.65 -25.83
C ALA A 74 36.29 -3.39 -26.32
N LEU A 75 36.58 -2.20 -26.81
CA LEU A 75 37.89 -1.85 -27.38
C LEU A 75 38.92 -1.31 -26.36
N ARG A 76 38.47 -0.63 -25.29
CA ARG A 76 39.35 0.11 -24.36
C ARG A 76 39.23 -0.30 -22.88
N GLY A 77 38.39 -1.29 -22.57
CA GLY A 77 37.70 -1.39 -21.28
C GLY A 77 38.56 -1.71 -20.05
N ARG A 78 38.81 -0.69 -19.21
CA ARG A 78 38.97 -0.85 -17.75
C ARG A 78 37.61 -0.72 -17.08
N THR A 79 37.33 -1.56 -16.08
CA THR A 79 36.09 -1.53 -15.30
C THR A 79 35.83 -0.19 -14.62
N SER A 80 36.89 0.51 -14.19
CA SER A 80 36.79 1.85 -13.58
C SER A 80 36.24 2.91 -14.53
N GLU A 81 36.59 2.86 -15.82
CA GLU A 81 36.08 3.80 -16.82
C GLU A 81 34.60 3.53 -17.13
N LEU A 82 34.19 2.26 -17.15
CA LEU A 82 32.78 1.87 -17.29
C LEU A 82 31.93 2.46 -16.14
N TRP A 83 32.37 2.26 -14.89
CA TRP A 83 31.67 2.82 -13.74
C TRP A 83 31.63 4.35 -13.75
N ARG A 84 32.72 5.01 -14.16
CA ARG A 84 32.75 6.46 -14.32
C ARG A 84 31.72 6.93 -15.34
N ILE A 85 31.56 6.22 -16.47
CA ILE A 85 30.56 6.54 -17.50
C ILE A 85 29.15 6.36 -16.95
N ILE A 86 28.85 5.20 -16.34
CA ILE A 86 27.54 4.87 -15.75
C ILE A 86 27.15 5.93 -14.72
N LEU A 87 28.01 6.17 -13.73
CA LEU A 87 27.74 7.13 -12.65
C LEU A 87 27.55 8.54 -13.21
N ARG A 88 28.42 9.01 -14.11
CA ARG A 88 28.33 10.37 -14.64
C ARG A 88 27.08 10.61 -15.50
N ARG A 89 26.63 9.59 -16.24
CA ARG A 89 25.50 9.71 -17.17
C ARG A 89 24.15 9.50 -16.50
N LEU A 90 24.09 8.54 -15.58
CA LEU A 90 22.82 8.10 -15.01
C LEU A 90 22.52 8.76 -13.66
N SER A 91 23.51 9.33 -12.95
CA SER A 91 23.31 9.94 -11.63
C SER A 91 22.28 11.05 -11.62
N VAL A 92 22.25 11.91 -12.65
CA VAL A 92 21.29 13.03 -12.70
C VAL A 92 19.87 12.50 -12.89
N SER A 93 19.67 11.51 -13.78
CA SER A 93 18.34 10.94 -14.02
C SER A 93 17.87 10.15 -12.78
N ALA A 94 18.74 9.33 -12.20
CA ALA A 94 18.47 8.62 -10.95
C ALA A 94 18.16 9.58 -9.80
N GLY A 95 18.92 10.68 -9.69
CA GLY A 95 18.74 11.72 -8.70
C GLY A 95 17.41 12.46 -8.83
N VAL A 96 16.99 12.81 -10.06
CA VAL A 96 15.69 13.43 -10.31
C VAL A 96 14.55 12.48 -9.91
N ALA A 97 14.63 11.21 -10.30
CA ALA A 97 13.63 10.21 -9.94
C ALA A 97 13.54 10.04 -8.41
N LEU A 98 14.69 9.84 -7.74
CA LEU A 98 14.74 9.69 -6.28
C LEU A 98 14.24 10.95 -5.56
N PHE A 99 14.64 12.14 -6.03
CA PHE A 99 14.17 13.40 -5.48
C PHE A 99 12.65 13.55 -5.60
N SER A 100 12.06 13.17 -6.75
CA SER A 100 10.60 13.23 -6.92
C SER A 100 9.87 12.32 -5.95
N VAL A 101 10.37 11.10 -5.70
CA VAL A 101 9.82 10.16 -4.72
C VAL A 101 9.91 10.72 -3.30
N VAL A 102 11.08 11.22 -2.92
CA VAL A 102 11.31 11.83 -1.60
C VAL A 102 10.41 13.05 -1.39
N LEU A 103 10.21 13.87 -2.43
CA LEU A 103 9.33 15.04 -2.36
C LEU A 103 7.88 14.63 -2.11
N VAL A 104 7.41 13.55 -2.74
CA VAL A 104 6.07 13.00 -2.51
C VAL A 104 5.93 12.43 -1.12
N MET A 105 6.92 11.67 -0.65
CA MET A 105 6.96 11.19 0.73
C MET A 105 6.89 12.37 1.71
N ALA A 106 7.67 13.43 1.49
CA ALA A 106 7.64 14.61 2.35
C ALA A 106 6.29 15.34 2.31
N TYR A 107 5.71 15.52 1.13
CA TYR A 107 4.43 16.21 0.93
C TYR A 107 3.29 15.53 1.71
N TYR A 108 3.26 14.20 1.72
CA TYR A 108 2.26 13.40 2.45
C TYR A 108 2.73 12.98 3.86
N GLY A 109 3.76 13.63 4.41
CA GLY A 109 4.20 13.38 5.79
C GLY A 109 4.91 12.04 6.03
N GLY A 110 5.39 11.33 5.01
CA GLY A 110 6.07 10.03 5.17
C GLY A 110 7.34 10.03 6.02
N PHE A 111 7.91 11.20 6.33
CA PHE A 111 9.01 11.35 7.27
C PHE A 111 8.59 11.57 8.72
N SER A 112 7.29 11.78 9.00
CA SER A 112 6.79 11.98 10.37
C SER A 112 6.56 10.65 11.12
N VAL A 113 6.54 9.52 10.40
CA VAL A 113 6.27 8.20 10.94
C VAL A 113 7.53 7.37 11.15
N SER A 114 7.45 6.37 12.03
CA SER A 114 8.58 5.51 12.43
C SER A 114 9.24 4.75 11.27
N GLN A 115 8.51 4.51 10.18
CA GLN A 115 8.99 3.78 9.00
C GLN A 115 9.58 4.68 7.89
N GLY A 116 9.65 6.00 8.07
CA GLY A 116 10.12 6.93 7.02
C GLY A 116 11.53 6.62 6.50
N TRP A 117 12.42 6.16 7.39
CA TRP A 117 13.77 5.73 7.02
C TRP A 117 13.76 4.47 6.14
N ALA A 118 12.88 3.50 6.44
CA ALA A 118 12.76 2.25 5.69
C ALA A 118 12.18 2.52 4.30
N GLY A 119 11.16 3.39 4.21
CA GLY A 119 10.64 3.90 2.95
C GLY A 119 11.72 4.55 2.08
N SER A 120 12.55 5.39 2.68
CA SER A 120 13.66 6.05 1.98
C SER A 120 14.72 5.06 1.49
N ALA A 121 15.07 4.06 2.32
CA ALA A 121 16.01 3.02 1.95
C ALA A 121 15.49 2.18 0.77
N LEU A 122 14.20 1.82 0.77
CA LEU A 122 13.56 1.12 -0.34
C LEU A 122 13.52 1.97 -1.62
N ALA A 123 13.25 3.28 -1.50
CA ALA A 123 13.28 4.19 -2.65
C ALA A 123 14.67 4.25 -3.30
N VAL A 124 15.74 4.29 -2.49
CA VAL A 124 17.13 4.21 -2.97
C VAL A 124 17.41 2.88 -3.65
N LEU A 125 16.96 1.76 -3.07
CA LEU A 125 17.14 0.43 -3.64
C LEU A 125 16.40 0.28 -4.98
N LEU A 126 15.15 0.75 -5.09
CA LEU A 126 14.39 0.73 -6.33
C LEU A 126 15.03 1.60 -7.42
N ALA A 127 15.41 2.84 -7.11
CA ALA A 127 16.11 3.71 -8.05
C ALA A 127 17.42 3.07 -8.54
N SER A 128 18.20 2.52 -7.61
CA SER A 128 19.47 1.84 -7.92
C SER A 128 19.23 0.61 -8.78
N LEU A 129 18.25 -0.23 -8.43
CA LEU A 129 17.91 -1.44 -9.15
C LEU A 129 17.56 -1.11 -10.60
N TRP A 130 16.60 -0.22 -10.84
CA TRP A 130 16.11 0.02 -12.20
C TRP A 130 17.18 0.67 -13.09
N VAL A 131 17.97 1.58 -12.55
CA VAL A 131 19.11 2.19 -13.27
C VAL A 131 20.18 1.14 -13.61
N LEU A 132 20.59 0.32 -12.64
CA LEU A 132 21.63 -0.68 -12.83
C LEU A 132 21.15 -1.85 -13.70
N PHE A 133 19.88 -2.22 -13.61
CA PHE A 133 19.25 -3.24 -14.44
C PHE A 133 19.26 -2.81 -15.91
N GLY A 134 18.78 -1.60 -16.20
CA GLY A 134 18.86 -1.02 -17.54
C GLY A 134 20.30 -0.95 -18.04
N ALA A 135 21.22 -0.44 -17.21
CA ALA A 135 22.64 -0.37 -17.57
C ALA A 135 23.22 -1.76 -17.90
N ALA A 136 22.96 -2.78 -17.06
CA ALA A 136 23.40 -4.16 -17.28
C ALA A 136 22.87 -4.70 -18.63
N LEU A 137 21.58 -4.55 -18.90
CA LEU A 137 20.99 -4.93 -20.20
C LEU A 137 21.66 -4.20 -21.36
N GLY A 138 21.94 -2.90 -21.21
CA GLY A 138 22.62 -2.09 -22.21
C GLY A 138 24.01 -2.61 -22.58
N VAL A 139 24.78 -3.14 -21.64
CA VAL A 139 26.13 -3.67 -21.94
C VAL A 139 26.11 -5.09 -22.52
N TYR A 140 25.09 -5.89 -22.21
CA TYR A 140 25.01 -7.31 -22.61
C TYR A 140 24.18 -7.56 -23.87
N VAL A 141 23.08 -6.84 -24.05
CA VAL A 141 22.06 -7.12 -25.06
C VAL A 141 22.12 -6.07 -26.17
N SER A 142 21.58 -6.37 -27.35
CA SER A 142 21.44 -5.35 -28.42
C SER A 142 20.42 -4.28 -28.02
N PRO A 143 20.56 -3.02 -28.46
CA PRO A 143 19.61 -1.95 -28.16
C PRO A 143 18.16 -2.30 -28.51
N VAL A 144 17.97 -3.09 -29.58
CA VAL A 144 16.65 -3.54 -30.07
C VAL A 144 15.91 -4.40 -29.04
N LEU A 145 16.65 -5.21 -28.27
CA LEU A 145 16.07 -6.10 -27.26
C LEU A 145 16.20 -5.53 -25.85
N SER A 146 17.30 -4.81 -25.54
CA SER A 146 17.54 -4.29 -24.20
C SER A 146 16.48 -3.26 -23.79
N LEU A 147 16.07 -2.38 -24.71
CA LEU A 147 15.08 -1.34 -24.44
C LEU A 147 13.70 -1.92 -24.08
N PRO A 148 13.06 -2.79 -24.90
CA PRO A 148 11.74 -3.34 -24.55
C PRO A 148 11.80 -4.19 -23.27
N ILE A 149 12.86 -4.99 -23.07
CA ILE A 149 13.03 -5.78 -21.84
C ILE A 149 13.16 -4.87 -20.62
N ALA A 150 13.96 -3.79 -20.72
CA ALA A 150 14.18 -2.85 -19.65
C ALA A 150 12.93 -2.05 -19.27
N VAL A 151 12.01 -1.81 -20.21
CA VAL A 151 10.72 -1.15 -19.92
C VAL A 151 9.69 -2.16 -19.40
N PHE A 152 9.62 -3.35 -20.01
CA PHE A 152 8.60 -4.35 -19.72
C PHE A 152 8.78 -4.99 -18.34
N ILE A 153 9.99 -5.39 -17.95
CA ILE A 153 10.22 -6.11 -16.69
C ILE A 153 9.85 -5.27 -15.46
N PRO A 154 10.32 -4.01 -15.30
CA PRO A 154 9.92 -3.19 -14.17
C PRO A 154 8.40 -2.95 -14.13
N TRP A 155 7.76 -2.80 -15.29
CA TRP A 155 6.31 -2.65 -15.37
C TRP A 155 5.58 -3.90 -14.89
N VAL A 156 5.98 -5.09 -15.36
CA VAL A 156 5.40 -6.37 -14.90
C VAL A 156 5.60 -6.54 -13.40
N LEU A 157 6.80 -6.32 -12.88
CA LEU A 157 7.11 -6.52 -11.46
C LEU A 157 6.43 -5.51 -10.53
N SER A 158 6.04 -4.34 -11.04
CA SER A 158 5.32 -3.32 -10.25
C SER A 158 3.80 -3.41 -10.34
N THR A 159 3.25 -4.11 -11.36
CA THR A 159 1.79 -4.22 -11.57
C THR A 159 1.26 -5.59 -11.28
N TYR A 160 1.91 -6.61 -11.83
CA TYR A 160 1.36 -7.95 -11.89
C TYR A 160 1.26 -8.66 -10.53
N PRO A 161 2.14 -8.40 -9.52
CA PRO A 161 1.97 -9.02 -8.21
C PRO A 161 0.59 -8.79 -7.58
N GLN A 162 -0.08 -7.67 -7.89
CA GLN A 162 -1.43 -7.36 -7.39
C GLN A 162 -2.53 -8.25 -8.01
N ALA A 163 -2.24 -8.97 -9.09
CA ALA A 163 -3.15 -9.94 -9.69
C ALA A 163 -2.88 -11.38 -9.22
N ILE A 164 -1.78 -11.62 -8.50
CA ILE A 164 -1.40 -12.96 -8.02
C ILE A 164 -2.09 -13.23 -6.68
N PRO A 165 -2.78 -14.39 -6.50
CA PRO A 165 -3.44 -14.74 -5.24
C PRO A 165 -2.47 -14.96 -4.07
N ASP A 166 -1.27 -15.46 -4.37
CA ASP A 166 -0.23 -15.71 -3.39
C ASP A 166 0.39 -14.39 -2.89
N PRO A 167 0.26 -14.08 -1.58
CA PRO A 167 0.71 -12.81 -1.02
C PRO A 167 2.23 -12.64 -1.10
N ALA A 168 3.03 -13.71 -1.10
CA ALA A 168 4.48 -13.62 -1.06
C ALA A 168 5.07 -12.81 -2.22
N TRP A 169 4.47 -12.90 -3.42
CA TRP A 169 4.88 -12.13 -4.60
C TRP A 169 4.76 -10.62 -4.41
N ARG A 170 3.74 -10.18 -3.66
CA ARG A 170 3.46 -8.76 -3.38
C ARG A 170 4.44 -8.15 -2.41
N GLN A 171 5.09 -8.99 -1.60
CA GLN A 171 5.99 -8.58 -0.52
C GLN A 171 7.42 -8.32 -1.02
N MET A 172 7.79 -8.82 -2.21
CA MET A 172 9.18 -8.87 -2.72
C MET A 172 9.66 -7.63 -3.48
N PHE A 173 8.77 -6.87 -4.12
CA PHE A 173 9.16 -5.80 -5.06
C PHE A 173 8.76 -4.40 -4.58
N GLY A 174 8.52 -4.24 -3.29
CA GLY A 174 8.00 -3.01 -2.67
C GLY A 174 6.48 -2.95 -2.72
N GLN A 175 5.94 -1.75 -2.44
CA GLN A 175 4.51 -1.48 -2.54
C GLN A 175 4.11 -1.27 -4.00
N PRO A 176 3.20 -2.10 -4.57
CA PRO A 176 2.71 -1.90 -5.93
C PRO A 176 1.78 -0.67 -6.02
N LEU A 177 1.29 -0.36 -7.23
CA LEU A 177 0.18 0.58 -7.41
C LEU A 177 -1.00 0.15 -6.52
N GLY A 178 -1.32 0.96 -5.51
CA GLY A 178 -2.23 0.56 -4.44
C GLY A 178 -1.70 1.08 -3.12
N GLY A 179 -2.17 2.24 -2.66
CA GLY A 179 -1.85 2.73 -1.32
C GLY A 179 -2.14 1.62 -0.30
N CYS A 180 -1.14 1.27 0.52
CA CYS A 180 -1.31 0.22 1.51
C CYS A 180 -2.18 0.65 2.69
N CYS A 181 -2.29 1.96 2.89
CA CYS A 181 -2.37 2.43 4.25
C CYS A 181 -3.52 3.42 4.43
N GLY A 182 -4.68 2.89 4.83
CA GLY A 182 -5.68 3.66 5.58
C GLY A 182 -5.10 4.20 6.88
N VAL A 183 -5.84 5.07 7.57
CA VAL A 183 -5.36 5.77 8.78
C VAL A 183 -4.91 4.81 9.88
N GLU A 184 -5.57 3.66 9.96
CA GLU A 184 -5.41 2.60 10.93
C GLU A 184 -4.31 1.60 10.61
N SER A 185 -3.65 1.75 9.46
CA SER A 185 -2.71 0.76 8.93
C SER A 185 -1.36 1.36 8.56
N MET A 186 -0.33 0.54 8.68
CA MET A 186 1.05 0.85 8.32
C MET A 186 1.59 -0.21 7.36
N ILE A 187 2.74 0.04 6.73
CA ILE A 187 3.37 -0.95 5.86
C ILE A 187 3.77 -2.17 6.70
N ASP A 188 3.43 -3.35 6.21
CA ASP A 188 3.79 -4.61 6.85
C ASP A 188 5.33 -4.74 6.93
N ALA A 189 5.83 -5.08 8.12
CA ALA A 189 7.25 -5.29 8.34
C ALA A 189 7.81 -6.47 7.51
N VAL A 190 6.95 -7.43 7.14
CA VAL A 190 7.26 -8.50 6.19
C VAL A 190 7.56 -7.92 4.81
N THR A 191 6.74 -6.97 4.32
CA THR A 191 6.96 -6.28 3.04
C THR A 191 8.32 -5.60 3.04
N LEU A 192 8.63 -4.84 4.09
CA LEU A 192 9.89 -4.10 4.19
C LEU A 192 11.10 -5.05 4.14
N ARG A 193 11.07 -6.16 4.88
CA ARG A 193 12.18 -7.13 4.94
C ARG A 193 12.33 -7.91 3.63
N SER A 194 11.22 -8.47 3.12
CA SER A 194 11.22 -9.25 1.88
C SER A 194 11.67 -8.39 0.69
N SER A 195 11.16 -7.16 0.59
CA SER A 195 11.57 -6.20 -0.43
C SER A 195 13.03 -5.79 -0.30
N ALA A 196 13.50 -5.47 0.91
CA ALA A 196 14.89 -5.08 1.11
C ALA A 196 15.86 -6.19 0.67
N VAL A 197 15.59 -7.45 1.04
CA VAL A 197 16.44 -8.60 0.65
C VAL A 197 16.41 -8.83 -0.85
N THR A 198 15.22 -8.84 -1.45
CA THR A 198 15.04 -9.08 -2.90
C THR A 198 15.74 -8.00 -3.71
N LEU A 199 15.43 -6.73 -3.44
CA LEU A 199 15.98 -5.59 -4.18
C LEU A 199 17.49 -5.48 -4.01
N THR A 200 18.01 -5.70 -2.79
CA THR A 200 19.46 -5.70 -2.55
C THR A 200 20.15 -6.81 -3.34
N SER A 201 19.59 -8.02 -3.35
CA SER A 201 20.15 -9.13 -4.14
C SER A 201 20.20 -8.77 -5.64
N LEU A 202 19.11 -8.23 -6.19
CA LEU A 202 19.04 -7.85 -7.60
C LEU A 202 19.98 -6.69 -7.94
N VAL A 203 20.17 -5.72 -7.04
CA VAL A 203 21.18 -4.66 -7.18
C VAL A 203 22.58 -5.28 -7.24
N VAL A 204 22.92 -6.18 -6.32
CA VAL A 204 24.23 -6.87 -6.30
C VAL A 204 24.45 -7.66 -7.58
N VAL A 205 23.43 -8.37 -8.07
CA VAL A 205 23.46 -9.07 -9.36
C VAL A 205 23.76 -8.11 -10.51
N CYS A 206 23.09 -6.96 -10.58
CA CYS A 206 23.33 -5.99 -11.64
C CYS A 206 24.75 -5.41 -11.58
N VAL A 207 25.24 -5.07 -10.37
CA VAL A 207 26.62 -4.61 -10.15
C VAL A 207 27.63 -5.67 -10.60
N LEU A 208 27.42 -6.94 -10.21
CA LEU A 208 28.27 -8.06 -10.58
C LEU A 208 28.31 -8.23 -12.10
N LEU A 209 27.15 -8.24 -12.77
CA LEU A 209 27.05 -8.36 -14.22
C LEU A 209 27.81 -7.23 -14.92
N ILE A 210 27.58 -5.97 -14.53
CA ILE A 210 28.31 -4.81 -15.08
C ILE A 210 29.82 -4.98 -14.90
N HIS A 211 30.26 -5.45 -13.73
CA HIS A 211 31.68 -5.63 -13.41
C HIS A 211 32.35 -6.74 -14.25
N VAL A 212 31.73 -7.91 -14.35
CA VAL A 212 32.31 -9.09 -15.04
C VAL A 212 32.22 -8.98 -16.56
N ARG A 213 31.49 -8.00 -17.10
CA ARG A 213 31.33 -7.80 -18.53
C ARG A 213 32.64 -7.55 -19.28
N LEU A 214 33.60 -6.88 -18.63
CA LEU A 214 34.94 -6.60 -19.17
C LEU A 214 36.00 -7.61 -18.71
N ALA A 215 35.62 -8.59 -17.87
CA ALA A 215 36.52 -9.65 -17.42
C ALA A 215 36.84 -10.63 -18.56
N PRO A 216 37.98 -11.35 -18.50
CA PRO A 216 38.29 -12.41 -19.45
C PRO A 216 37.20 -13.49 -19.46
N ARG A 217 37.03 -14.16 -20.61
CA ARG A 217 35.94 -15.10 -20.87
C ARG A 217 35.63 -16.10 -19.74
N PRO A 218 36.61 -16.79 -19.10
CA PRO A 218 36.30 -17.73 -18.03
C PRO A 218 35.68 -17.04 -16.80
N LEU A 219 36.24 -15.91 -16.35
CA LEU A 219 35.70 -15.13 -15.25
C LEU A 219 34.33 -14.55 -15.57
N ARG A 220 34.10 -14.14 -16.82
CA ARG A 220 32.80 -13.64 -17.27
C ARG A 220 31.72 -14.72 -17.23
N ILE A 221 32.01 -15.93 -17.71
CA ILE A 221 31.06 -17.05 -17.68
C ILE A 221 30.77 -17.45 -16.22
N GLY A 222 31.81 -17.59 -15.40
CA GLY A 222 31.64 -17.86 -13.97
C GLY A 222 30.83 -16.78 -13.27
N GLY A 223 31.11 -15.51 -13.54
CA GLY A 223 30.38 -14.37 -12.99
C GLY A 223 28.90 -14.34 -13.39
N ILE A 224 28.56 -14.70 -14.63
CA ILE A 224 27.17 -14.86 -15.07
C ILE A 224 26.49 -16.02 -14.34
N GLY A 225 27.19 -17.14 -14.15
CA GLY A 225 26.68 -18.27 -13.36
C GLY A 225 26.39 -17.87 -11.90
N VAL A 226 27.32 -17.16 -11.26
CA VAL A 226 27.13 -16.62 -9.91
C VAL A 226 25.96 -15.64 -9.86
N ALA A 227 25.83 -14.76 -10.85
CA ALA A 227 24.70 -13.84 -10.96
C ALA A 227 23.35 -14.58 -11.06
N ALA A 228 23.28 -15.67 -11.82
CA ALA A 228 22.08 -16.51 -11.92
C ALA A 228 21.73 -17.18 -10.58
N ILE A 229 22.73 -17.73 -9.88
CA ILE A 229 22.55 -18.35 -8.56
C ILE A 229 22.08 -17.31 -7.53
N LEU A 230 22.70 -16.13 -7.50
CA LEU A 230 22.30 -15.03 -6.59
C LEU A 230 20.89 -14.52 -6.89
N THR A 231 20.51 -14.46 -8.17
CA THR A 231 19.15 -14.10 -8.57
C THR A 231 18.14 -15.12 -8.05
N ALA A 232 18.36 -16.42 -8.32
CA ALA A 232 17.48 -17.48 -7.84
C ALA A 232 17.43 -17.51 -6.30
N GLY A 233 18.57 -17.46 -5.62
CA GLY A 233 18.64 -17.44 -4.16
C GLY A 233 17.97 -16.20 -3.55
N GLY A 234 18.17 -15.03 -4.14
CA GLY A 234 17.54 -13.78 -3.69
C GLY A 234 16.03 -13.79 -3.85
N LEU A 235 15.53 -14.28 -4.98
CA LEU A 235 14.09 -14.43 -5.21
C LEU A 235 13.48 -15.48 -4.28
N THR A 236 14.10 -16.65 -4.14
CA THR A 236 13.62 -17.71 -3.23
C THR A 236 13.61 -17.24 -1.78
N LEU A 237 14.67 -16.54 -1.33
CA LEU A 237 14.74 -16.01 0.02
C LEU A 237 13.72 -14.89 0.24
N GLY A 238 13.58 -13.97 -0.72
CA GLY A 238 12.58 -12.92 -0.68
C GLY A 238 11.16 -13.49 -0.59
N TYR A 239 10.85 -14.48 -1.42
CA TYR A 239 9.59 -15.19 -1.42
C TYR A 239 9.33 -15.91 -0.09
N ALA A 240 10.31 -16.65 0.42
CA ALA A 240 10.19 -17.34 1.71
C ALA A 240 9.95 -16.36 2.88
N LEU A 241 10.63 -15.21 2.87
CA LEU A 241 10.41 -14.14 3.85
C LEU A 241 9.04 -13.48 3.69
N GLY A 242 8.51 -13.42 2.46
CA GLY A 242 7.20 -12.85 2.13
C GLY A 242 6.02 -13.78 2.41
N GLY A 243 6.25 -15.08 2.57
CA GLY A 243 5.21 -16.10 2.81
C GLY A 243 4.25 -15.79 3.97
N PRO A 244 4.73 -15.30 5.14
CA PRO A 244 3.86 -14.90 6.25
C PRO A 244 3.11 -13.58 6.03
N GLY A 245 3.36 -12.87 4.92
CA GLY A 245 2.75 -11.59 4.63
C GLY A 245 1.28 -11.71 4.22
N ASN A 246 0.59 -10.59 4.18
CA ASN A 246 -0.81 -10.51 3.78
C ASN A 246 -1.00 -9.92 2.37
N PHE A 247 -2.24 -9.98 1.88
CA PHE A 247 -2.62 -9.53 0.53
C PHE A 247 -2.57 -8.01 0.36
N HIS A 248 -2.76 -7.26 1.44
CA HIS A 248 -2.82 -5.79 1.45
C HIS A 248 -1.45 -5.13 1.66
N ASN A 249 -0.39 -5.91 1.92
CA ASN A 249 0.94 -5.41 2.29
C ASN A 249 0.90 -4.39 3.44
N SER A 250 -0.11 -4.49 4.31
CA SER A 250 -0.35 -3.58 5.41
C SER A 250 -0.64 -4.34 6.69
N GLN A 251 -0.35 -3.72 7.82
CA GLN A 251 -0.62 -4.28 9.13
C GLN A 251 -1.23 -3.18 10.02
N PRO A 252 -2.04 -3.53 11.03
CA PRO A 252 -2.58 -2.55 11.95
C PRO A 252 -1.47 -1.73 12.62
N ARG A 253 -1.70 -0.42 12.75
CA ARG A 253 -0.82 0.47 13.52
C ARG A 253 -0.85 0.12 15.01
N PRO A 254 0.20 0.43 15.78
CA PRO A 254 0.20 0.22 17.22
C PRO A 254 -0.91 1.03 17.89
N VAL A 255 -1.68 0.40 18.79
CA VAL A 255 -2.77 1.06 19.54
C VAL A 255 -2.24 2.24 20.37
N SER A 256 -0.97 2.22 20.77
CA SER A 256 -0.30 3.30 21.50
C SER A 256 -0.16 4.61 20.72
N GLU A 257 -0.32 4.59 19.39
CA GLU A 257 -0.31 5.80 18.57
C GLU A 257 -1.69 6.49 18.51
N ARG A 258 -2.75 5.85 19.04
CA ARG A 258 -4.07 6.47 19.15
C ARG A 258 -4.08 7.51 20.26
N ILE A 259 -4.79 8.60 20.03
CA ILE A 259 -5.11 9.60 21.03
C ILE A 259 -6.47 9.23 21.61
N CYS A 260 -6.48 8.83 22.88
CA CYS A 260 -7.71 8.52 23.59
C CYS A 260 -8.15 9.69 24.47
N ASP A 261 -9.41 10.09 24.36
CA ASP A 261 -10.08 11.11 25.17
C ASP A 261 -11.41 10.54 25.69
N ASP A 262 -11.45 10.23 26.99
CA ASP A 262 -12.52 9.46 27.66
C ASP A 262 -12.77 8.10 26.97
N ARG A 263 -13.92 7.95 26.29
CA ARG A 263 -14.31 6.74 25.56
C ARG A 263 -13.90 6.73 24.09
N LEU A 264 -13.39 7.83 23.54
CA LEU A 264 -13.02 7.91 22.13
C LEU A 264 -11.52 7.68 21.96
N CYS A 265 -11.14 6.72 21.11
CA CYS A 265 -9.75 6.50 20.73
C CYS A 265 -9.60 6.66 19.22
N MET A 266 -9.00 7.77 18.81
CA MET A 266 -8.88 8.16 17.40
C MET A 266 -7.42 8.30 16.98
N TRP A 267 -7.16 8.22 15.68
CA TRP A 267 -5.83 8.54 15.16
C TRP A 267 -5.59 10.06 15.15
N PRO A 268 -4.34 10.53 15.21
CA PRO A 268 -4.01 11.95 15.10
C PRO A 268 -4.55 12.62 13.83
N GLU A 269 -4.72 11.85 12.75
CA GLU A 269 -5.20 12.31 11.46
C GLU A 269 -6.74 12.39 11.35
N THR A 270 -7.48 11.83 12.32
CA THR A 270 -8.95 11.81 12.32
C THR A 270 -9.50 13.21 12.48
N ASP A 271 -10.53 13.57 11.68
CA ASP A 271 -11.22 14.84 11.88
C ASP A 271 -11.93 14.84 13.24
N ARG A 272 -11.67 15.89 14.03
CA ARG A 272 -12.30 16.10 15.33
C ARG A 272 -13.81 16.28 15.20
N SER A 273 -14.32 16.77 14.06
CA SER A 273 -15.75 16.89 13.82
C SER A 273 -16.44 15.52 13.86
N ILE A 274 -15.83 14.51 13.22
CA ILE A 274 -16.30 13.12 13.18
C ILE A 274 -16.27 12.52 14.59
N ALA A 275 -15.19 12.75 15.33
CA ALA A 275 -15.07 12.29 16.71
C ALA A 275 -16.18 12.88 17.61
N GLU A 276 -16.50 14.16 17.46
CA GLU A 276 -17.56 14.81 18.24
C GLU A 276 -18.96 14.30 17.88
N LEU A 277 -19.24 14.04 16.59
CA LEU A 277 -20.50 13.41 16.17
C LEU A 277 -20.68 12.03 16.80
N ASN A 278 -19.60 11.23 16.86
CA ASN A 278 -19.60 9.92 17.53
C ASN A 278 -19.77 10.03 19.04
N ARG A 279 -19.15 11.02 19.68
CA ARG A 279 -19.39 11.32 21.10
C ARG A 279 -20.86 11.60 21.35
N GLN A 280 -21.41 12.54 20.60
CA GLN A 280 -22.79 12.99 20.75
C GLN A 280 -23.79 11.83 20.54
N ALA A 281 -23.61 11.03 19.49
CA ALA A 281 -24.44 9.86 19.22
C ALA A 281 -24.34 8.82 20.35
N ALA A 282 -23.13 8.53 20.84
CA ALA A 282 -22.92 7.56 21.91
C ALA A 282 -23.55 8.00 23.25
N ASP A 283 -23.46 9.30 23.56
CA ASP A 283 -24.10 9.88 24.74
C ASP A 283 -25.63 9.82 24.64
N GLN A 284 -26.21 10.11 23.46
CA GLN A 284 -27.65 10.00 23.21
C GLN A 284 -28.15 8.56 23.34
N LEU A 285 -27.43 7.60 22.76
CA LEU A 285 -27.72 6.17 22.89
C LEU A 285 -27.46 5.63 24.30
N GLY A 286 -26.84 6.43 25.18
CA GLY A 286 -26.51 6.04 26.55
C GLY A 286 -25.54 4.87 26.61
N VAL A 287 -24.65 4.76 25.62
CA VAL A 287 -23.59 3.74 25.59
C VAL A 287 -22.75 3.87 26.86
N PRO A 288 -22.42 2.76 27.55
CA PRO A 288 -21.54 2.81 28.71
C PRO A 288 -20.14 3.38 28.41
N HIS A 289 -19.55 4.15 29.34
CA HIS A 289 -18.21 4.74 29.16
C HIS A 289 -17.08 3.70 29.06
N ASN A 290 -17.30 2.48 29.55
CA ASN A 290 -16.32 1.39 29.46
C ASN A 290 -16.34 0.67 28.10
N ILE A 291 -17.18 1.09 27.15
CA ILE A 291 -17.20 0.61 25.76
C ILE A 291 -16.51 1.67 24.90
N PRO A 292 -15.20 1.53 24.62
CA PRO A 292 -14.48 2.49 23.80
C PRO A 292 -15.02 2.49 22.35
N ILE A 293 -15.07 3.68 21.75
CA ILE A 293 -15.31 3.88 20.32
C ILE A 293 -13.96 4.19 19.68
N ILE A 294 -13.55 3.35 18.75
CA ILE A 294 -12.22 3.37 18.15
C ILE A 294 -12.30 3.69 16.66
N ASP A 295 -11.39 4.51 16.15
CA ASP A 295 -11.26 4.76 14.71
C ASP A 295 -10.45 3.66 14.01
N ALA A 296 -10.87 2.41 14.16
CA ALA A 296 -10.23 1.25 13.55
C ALA A 296 -11.18 0.05 13.55
N GLU A 297 -10.74 -1.05 12.95
CA GLU A 297 -11.43 -2.32 13.13
C GLU A 297 -11.38 -2.78 14.61
N PRO A 298 -12.53 -3.12 15.23
CA PRO A 298 -12.59 -3.65 16.59
C PRO A 298 -11.73 -4.90 16.78
N LEU A 299 -10.87 -4.89 17.79
CA LEU A 299 -10.07 -6.06 18.18
C LEU A 299 -10.74 -6.87 19.28
N SER A 300 -11.70 -6.26 19.98
CA SER A 300 -12.47 -6.91 21.04
C SER A 300 -13.97 -6.69 20.86
N PRO A 301 -14.82 -7.61 21.36
CA PRO A 301 -16.27 -7.45 21.31
C PRO A 301 -16.79 -6.26 22.14
N ASN A 302 -15.92 -5.63 22.95
CA ASN A 302 -16.26 -4.48 23.78
C ASN A 302 -15.81 -3.14 23.16
N GLU A 303 -15.32 -3.12 21.93
CA GLU A 303 -14.92 -1.90 21.21
C GLU A 303 -15.91 -1.60 20.08
N LEU A 304 -16.44 -0.39 19.98
CA LEU A 304 -17.25 0.05 18.85
C LEU A 304 -16.36 0.74 17.82
N ARG A 305 -16.65 0.55 16.54
CA ARG A 305 -15.99 1.27 15.44
C ARG A 305 -16.62 2.65 15.27
N MET A 306 -15.78 3.66 15.11
CA MET A 306 -16.18 5.03 14.79
C MET A 306 -16.87 5.07 13.42
N SER A 307 -18.04 5.70 13.36
CA SER A 307 -18.74 5.94 12.10
C SER A 307 -18.16 7.17 11.40
N GLN A 308 -18.00 7.07 10.08
CA GLN A 308 -17.52 8.15 9.21
C GLN A 308 -18.68 8.96 8.59
N ALA A 309 -19.91 8.78 9.10
CA ALA A 309 -21.07 9.53 8.61
C ALA A 309 -20.95 11.03 8.92
N SER A 310 -21.48 11.87 8.03
CA SER A 310 -21.35 13.32 8.10
C SER A 310 -22.34 14.00 9.07
N ASP A 311 -23.29 13.25 9.62
CA ASP A 311 -24.29 13.76 10.57
C ASP A 311 -24.52 12.77 11.73
N VAL A 312 -25.11 13.28 12.82
CA VAL A 312 -25.33 12.51 14.05
C VAL A 312 -26.25 11.31 13.82
N THR A 313 -27.29 11.46 12.98
CA THR A 313 -28.28 10.41 12.73
C THR A 313 -27.65 9.20 12.01
N GLY A 314 -26.81 9.44 11.02
CA GLY A 314 -26.05 8.39 10.35
C GLY A 314 -25.05 7.72 11.28
N VAL A 315 -24.42 8.48 12.18
CA VAL A 315 -23.55 7.92 13.22
C VAL A 315 -24.34 7.05 14.20
N GLU A 316 -25.51 7.51 14.68
CA GLU A 316 -26.41 6.77 15.57
C GLU A 316 -26.85 5.44 14.94
N GLN A 317 -27.28 5.46 13.69
CA GLN A 317 -27.66 4.23 12.97
C GLN A 317 -26.51 3.22 12.94
N GLN A 318 -25.30 3.66 12.59
CA GLN A 318 -24.12 2.79 12.53
C GLN A 318 -23.73 2.24 13.91
N LEU A 319 -23.81 3.05 14.97
CA LEU A 319 -23.55 2.59 16.33
C LEU A 319 -24.63 1.61 16.81
N ILE A 320 -25.90 1.86 16.49
CA ILE A 320 -27.01 0.94 16.80
C ILE A 320 -26.77 -0.42 16.15
N ILE A 321 -26.43 -0.47 14.86
CA ILE A 321 -26.17 -1.72 14.15
C ILE A 321 -25.08 -2.53 14.85
N GLN A 322 -23.97 -1.88 15.21
CA GLN A 322 -22.88 -2.53 15.95
C GLN A 322 -23.28 -3.01 17.34
N LEU A 323 -24.19 -2.32 18.02
CA LEU A 323 -24.75 -2.75 19.31
C LEU A 323 -25.72 -3.92 19.13
N LEU A 324 -26.54 -3.93 18.07
CA LEU A 324 -27.45 -5.03 17.72
C LEU A 324 -26.67 -6.32 17.40
N GLN A 325 -25.54 -6.22 16.69
CA GLN A 325 -24.62 -7.34 16.45
C GLN A 325 -24.10 -8.00 17.74
N ARG A 326 -24.16 -7.28 18.87
CA ARG A 326 -23.69 -7.73 20.19
C ARG A 326 -24.81 -8.10 21.14
N ALA A 327 -26.06 -7.79 20.79
CA ALA A 327 -27.21 -8.04 21.65
C ALA A 327 -27.44 -9.54 21.79
N GLN A 328 -27.47 -10.03 23.04
CA GLN A 328 -27.65 -11.45 23.33
C GLN A 328 -29.00 -11.96 22.80
N GLU A 329 -30.02 -11.10 22.80
CA GLU A 329 -31.36 -11.36 22.31
C GLU A 329 -31.39 -11.68 20.81
N LEU A 330 -30.53 -11.04 20.01
CA LEU A 330 -30.42 -11.27 18.56
C LEU A 330 -29.43 -12.38 18.23
N GLN A 331 -28.40 -12.58 19.04
CA GLN A 331 -27.47 -13.72 18.89
C GLN A 331 -28.17 -15.06 19.13
N ALA A 332 -29.15 -15.09 20.04
CA ALA A 332 -29.94 -16.28 20.33
C ALA A 332 -31.01 -16.57 19.26
N ALA A 333 -31.30 -15.63 18.35
CA ALA A 333 -32.29 -15.77 17.31
C ALA A 333 -31.63 -16.20 15.98
N GLU A 334 -32.09 -17.30 15.40
CA GLU A 334 -31.64 -17.75 14.08
C GLU A 334 -32.26 -16.89 12.97
N SER A 335 -31.46 -16.52 11.97
CA SER A 335 -31.94 -15.96 10.71
C SER A 335 -32.34 -17.08 9.73
N CYS A 336 -32.96 -16.70 8.60
CA CYS A 336 -33.27 -17.66 7.54
C CYS A 336 -32.10 -17.95 6.58
N TRP A 337 -30.95 -17.29 6.74
CA TRP A 337 -29.78 -17.45 5.89
C TRP A 337 -28.77 -18.43 6.47
N THR A 338 -28.02 -19.09 5.59
CA THR A 338 -26.93 -20.00 5.95
C THR A 338 -25.63 -19.56 5.28
N ASP A 339 -24.52 -19.70 5.99
CA ASP A 339 -23.19 -19.48 5.41
C ASP A 339 -22.79 -20.62 4.44
N ASP A 340 -21.62 -20.48 3.82
CA ASP A 340 -21.07 -21.47 2.88
C ASP A 340 -20.84 -22.86 3.52
N SER A 341 -20.83 -22.95 4.85
CA SER A 341 -20.72 -24.21 5.59
C SER A 341 -22.08 -24.85 5.89
N GLY A 342 -23.19 -24.18 5.56
CA GLY A 342 -24.56 -24.58 5.86
C GLY A 342 -25.00 -24.27 7.29
N ARG A 343 -24.21 -23.48 8.06
CA ARG A 343 -24.60 -23.01 9.40
C ARG A 343 -25.60 -21.87 9.26
N ARG A 344 -26.70 -21.91 10.01
CA ARG A 344 -27.63 -20.77 10.10
C ARG A 344 -26.95 -19.60 10.80
N LEU A 345 -27.05 -18.43 10.16
CA LEU A 345 -26.54 -17.18 10.71
C LEU A 345 -27.50 -16.67 11.78
N SER A 346 -26.99 -16.01 12.80
CA SER A 346 -27.83 -15.32 13.81
C SER A 346 -28.39 -14.02 13.23
N MET A 347 -29.52 -13.55 13.78
CA MET A 347 -30.06 -12.24 13.39
C MET A 347 -29.11 -11.09 13.74
N ALA A 348 -28.26 -11.28 14.75
CA ALA A 348 -27.20 -10.34 15.09
C ALA A 348 -26.18 -10.20 13.95
N GLU A 349 -25.71 -11.31 13.36
CA GLU A 349 -24.78 -11.32 12.22
C GLU A 349 -25.36 -10.61 10.97
N GLU A 350 -26.69 -10.57 10.85
CA GLU A 350 -27.39 -9.97 9.71
C GLU A 350 -27.85 -8.52 9.97
N ALA A 351 -27.53 -7.91 11.11
CA ALA A 351 -28.04 -6.58 11.45
C ALA A 351 -27.60 -5.47 10.48
N ASP A 352 -26.54 -5.70 9.68
CA ASP A 352 -26.06 -4.76 8.66
C ASP A 352 -27.08 -4.49 7.55
N VAL A 353 -28.08 -5.36 7.35
CA VAL A 353 -29.16 -5.11 6.37
C VAL A 353 -30.06 -3.93 6.76
N LEU A 354 -29.93 -3.44 8.00
CA LEU A 354 -30.69 -2.31 8.52
C LEU A 354 -30.06 -0.96 8.20
N VAL A 355 -28.90 -0.91 7.54
CA VAL A 355 -28.30 0.35 7.04
C VAL A 355 -29.34 1.15 6.25
N ASP A 356 -29.39 2.46 6.49
CA ASP A 356 -30.33 3.42 5.89
C ASP A 356 -31.82 3.13 6.14
N THR A 357 -32.17 2.38 7.20
CA THR A 357 -33.58 2.10 7.54
C THR A 357 -34.18 3.22 8.41
N PRO A 358 -35.21 3.94 7.95
CA PRO A 358 -35.73 5.14 8.64
C PRO A 358 -36.26 4.88 10.05
N ASP A 359 -36.83 3.70 10.28
CA ASP A 359 -37.43 3.31 11.56
C ASP A 359 -36.44 2.68 12.55
N LEU A 360 -35.18 2.47 12.15
CA LEU A 360 -34.19 1.74 12.95
C LEU A 360 -34.01 2.38 14.33
N ILE A 361 -33.72 3.68 14.35
CA ILE A 361 -33.47 4.41 15.61
C ILE A 361 -34.68 4.29 16.54
N ARG A 362 -35.89 4.54 16.01
CA ARG A 362 -37.14 4.47 16.77
C ARG A 362 -37.41 3.08 17.36
N LEU A 363 -37.05 2.00 16.64
CA LEU A 363 -37.28 0.64 17.10
C LEU A 363 -36.17 0.13 18.03
N ALA A 364 -34.94 0.62 17.85
CA ALA A 364 -33.78 0.22 18.63
C ALA A 364 -33.48 1.12 19.86
N THR A 365 -34.33 2.12 20.12
CA THR A 365 -34.21 2.99 21.29
C THR A 365 -35.47 2.95 22.15
N GLY A 366 -35.29 3.15 23.45
CA GLY A 366 -36.38 3.32 24.40
C GLY A 366 -37.04 4.70 24.27
N PRO A 367 -38.15 4.95 24.99
CA PRO A 367 -38.79 6.27 25.08
C PRO A 367 -37.86 7.40 25.53
N ASP A 368 -36.78 7.07 26.23
CA ASP A 368 -35.72 7.98 26.69
C ASP A 368 -34.64 8.25 25.63
N GLY A 369 -34.76 7.66 24.43
CA GLY A 369 -33.81 7.80 23.33
C GLY A 369 -32.55 6.92 23.46
N ARG A 370 -32.40 6.20 24.57
CA ARG A 370 -31.25 5.31 24.83
C ARG A 370 -31.43 3.99 24.10
N PHE A 371 -30.33 3.33 23.74
CA PHE A 371 -30.37 1.99 23.14
C PHE A 371 -31.09 1.00 24.06
N LEU A 372 -31.88 0.07 23.48
CA LEU A 372 -32.78 -0.82 24.24
C LEU A 372 -32.08 -1.55 25.41
N SER A 373 -30.89 -2.10 25.21
CA SER A 373 -30.17 -2.82 26.28
C SER A 373 -29.67 -1.91 27.41
N TYR A 374 -29.67 -0.59 27.21
CA TYR A 374 -29.22 0.42 28.18
C TYR A 374 -30.34 1.33 28.67
N SER A 375 -31.57 1.16 28.19
CA SER A 375 -32.73 1.92 28.62
C SER A 375 -33.36 1.29 29.86
N ASP A 376 -33.62 2.09 30.89
CA ASP A 376 -34.33 1.65 32.11
C ASP A 376 -35.83 1.37 31.85
N SER A 377 -36.30 1.67 30.64
CA SER A 377 -37.70 1.56 30.20
C SER A 377 -37.90 0.59 29.03
N ALA A 378 -36.95 -0.30 28.79
CA ALA A 378 -36.96 -1.23 27.67
C ALA A 378 -38.23 -2.10 27.64
N ASN A 379 -38.97 -2.04 26.52
CA ASN A 379 -40.10 -2.92 26.26
C ASN A 379 -39.58 -4.21 25.61
N PRO A 380 -39.78 -5.40 26.22
CA PRO A 380 -39.37 -6.67 25.61
C PRO A 380 -39.92 -6.90 24.19
N GLN A 381 -41.06 -6.30 23.85
CA GLN A 381 -41.65 -6.39 22.50
C GLN A 381 -40.85 -5.64 21.43
N ALA A 382 -40.00 -4.67 21.81
CA ALA A 382 -39.17 -3.93 20.86
C ALA A 382 -38.15 -4.85 20.17
N TRP A 383 -37.64 -5.86 20.88
CA TRP A 383 -36.77 -6.89 20.30
C TRP A 383 -37.49 -7.71 19.23
N GLU A 384 -38.76 -8.07 19.43
CA GLU A 384 -39.54 -8.76 18.40
C GLU A 384 -39.75 -7.88 17.16
N GLY A 385 -40.03 -6.58 17.34
CA GLY A 385 -40.12 -5.63 16.23
C GLY A 385 -38.81 -5.51 15.43
N LEU A 386 -37.65 -5.57 16.10
CA LEU A 386 -36.35 -5.60 15.42
C LEU A 386 -36.13 -6.92 14.65
N LYS A 387 -36.49 -8.06 15.23
CA LYS A 387 -36.40 -9.36 14.55
C LYS A 387 -37.29 -9.41 13.29
N GLU A 388 -38.51 -8.88 13.39
CA GLU A 388 -39.43 -8.75 12.25
C GLU A 388 -38.84 -7.82 11.17
N LEU A 389 -38.25 -6.69 11.57
CA LEU A 389 -37.63 -5.75 10.64
C LEU A 389 -36.45 -6.38 9.89
N ILE A 390 -35.56 -7.08 10.60
CA ILE A 390 -34.42 -7.81 10.00
C ILE A 390 -34.94 -8.88 9.04
N SER A 391 -35.88 -9.70 9.49
CA SER A 391 -36.47 -10.78 8.68
C SER A 391 -37.14 -10.24 7.41
N GLY A 392 -37.88 -9.13 7.52
CA GLY A 392 -38.53 -8.46 6.40
C GLY A 392 -37.53 -7.91 5.38
N LYS A 393 -36.41 -7.33 5.83
CA LYS A 393 -35.32 -6.85 4.96
C LYS A 393 -34.59 -8.00 4.26
N LEU A 394 -34.42 -9.13 4.95
CA LEU A 394 -33.82 -10.34 4.41
C LEU A 394 -34.76 -11.12 3.46
N GLY A 395 -36.04 -10.75 3.39
CA GLY A 395 -37.04 -11.47 2.60
C GLY A 395 -37.40 -12.85 3.19
N CYS A 396 -37.13 -13.07 4.48
CA CYS A 396 -37.57 -14.26 5.17
C CYS A 396 -39.11 -14.22 5.32
N SER A 397 -39.80 -15.32 5.03
CA SER A 397 -41.21 -15.44 5.43
C SER A 397 -41.26 -15.50 6.95
N ALA A 398 -41.95 -14.54 7.57
CA ALA A 398 -42.16 -14.45 9.02
C ALA A 398 -42.84 -15.70 9.60
#